data_AF-A0A3B3XNI5-F1
#
_entry.id   AF-A0A3B3XNI5-F1
#
_cell.length_a   1.000
_cell.length_b   1.000
_cell.length_c   1.000
_cell.angle_alpha   90.00
_cell.angle_beta   90.00
_cell.angle_gamma   90.00
#
_symmetry.space_group_name_H-M   'P 1'
#
loop_
_entity.id
_entity.type
_entity.pdbx_description
1 polymer ?
#
loop_
_entity_poly.entity_id
_entity_poly.type
_entity_poly.pdbx_seq_one_letter_code
_entity_poly.pdbx_strand_id
1 'polypeptide(L)'
;MDETLTAFYSFMYLILCILKRLIDTRSSRLNPKLNHFLTSKLKQAKSRLFGGQRSKLSHTMEGHDASFVFINQTMSWAAAQSFCRQHHTDLASVRSSSEGEQIRVLVQSAGQNAAWIGLFRNSWSWSDGSNVTFSHWRPTEPNGAQENCAVLAPSDGGVWEDQLCSRLQQIVHLCVM
;
A
#
# COMPACT_ATOMS: atom_id res chain seq x y z
N MET A 1 -0.01 -9.66 22.63
CA MET A 1 -1.42 -9.67 22.16
C MET A 1 -1.88 -11.10 22.20
N ASP A 2 -3.04 -11.34 22.80
CA ASP A 2 -3.63 -12.66 23.01
C ASP A 2 -3.99 -13.33 21.67
N GLU A 3 -3.63 -14.60 21.48
CA GLU A 3 -3.91 -15.37 20.25
C GLU A 3 -5.43 -15.50 20.01
N THR A 4 -6.22 -15.59 21.08
CA THR A 4 -7.68 -15.71 21.01
C THR A 4 -8.32 -14.43 20.47
N LEU A 5 -7.79 -13.28 20.88
CA LEU A 5 -8.23 -11.97 20.44
C LEU A 5 -7.92 -11.76 18.95
N THR A 6 -6.74 -12.23 18.50
CA THR A 6 -6.32 -12.15 17.10
C THR A 6 -7.21 -13.00 16.18
N ALA A 7 -7.61 -14.19 16.62
CA ALA A 7 -8.54 -15.05 15.88
C ALA A 7 -9.95 -14.42 15.76
N PHE A 8 -10.45 -13.80 16.83
CA PHE A 8 -11.74 -13.09 16.83
C PHE A 8 -11.76 -11.92 15.83
N TYR A 9 -10.74 -11.07 15.85
CA TYR A 9 -10.64 -9.95 14.90
C TYR A 9 -10.51 -10.42 13.45
N SER A 10 -9.78 -11.51 13.20
CA SER A 10 -9.64 -12.10 11.87
C SER A 10 -10.97 -12.65 11.34
N PHE A 11 -11.74 -13.33 12.18
CA PHE A 11 -13.07 -13.83 11.82
C PHE A 11 -14.06 -12.68 11.53
N MET A 12 -14.06 -11.64 12.37
CA MET A 12 -14.88 -10.46 12.16
C MET A 12 -14.50 -9.69 10.90
N TYR A 13 -13.22 -9.62 10.59
CA TYR A 13 -12.73 -9.04 9.34
C TYR A 13 -13.25 -9.80 8.12
N LEU A 14 -13.16 -11.13 8.12
CA LEU A 14 -13.67 -11.97 7.04
C LEU A 14 -15.18 -11.75 6.83
N ILE A 15 -15.96 -11.67 7.91
CA ILE A 15 -17.40 -11.36 7.82
C ILE A 15 -17.64 -10.00 7.19
N LEU A 16 -16.91 -8.97 7.60
CA LEU A 16 -17.04 -7.63 7.01
C LEU A 16 -16.64 -7.60 5.52
N CYS A 17 -15.63 -8.38 5.12
CA CYS A 17 -15.26 -8.56 3.72
C CYS A 17 -16.36 -9.26 2.91
N ILE A 18 -16.96 -10.32 3.46
CA ILE A 18 -18.07 -11.03 2.81
C ILE A 18 -19.25 -10.06 2.66
N LEU A 19 -19.58 -9.30 3.69
CA LEU A 19 -20.66 -8.30 3.63
C LEU A 19 -20.38 -7.21 2.60
N LYS A 20 -19.14 -6.70 2.50
CA LYS A 20 -18.73 -5.75 1.45
C LYS A 20 -18.94 -6.35 0.06
N ARG A 21 -18.41 -7.55 -0.19
CA ARG A 21 -18.55 -8.24 -1.47
C ARG A 21 -20.02 -8.51 -1.83
N LEU A 22 -20.85 -8.87 -0.85
CA LEU A 22 -22.29 -9.06 -1.05
C LEU A 22 -23.01 -7.76 -1.40
N ILE A 23 -22.65 -6.65 -0.74
CA ILE A 23 -23.17 -5.31 -1.06
C ILE A 23 -22.76 -4.91 -2.48
N ASP A 24 -21.49 -5.11 -2.85
CA ASP A 24 -20.98 -4.77 -4.19
C ASP A 24 -21.64 -5.61 -5.29
N THR A 25 -21.74 -6.94 -5.08
CA THR A 25 -22.38 -7.88 -6.02
C THR A 25 -23.88 -7.63 -6.18
N ARG A 26 -24.50 -6.93 -5.23
CA ARG A 26 -25.92 -6.54 -5.29
C ARG A 26 -26.12 -5.04 -5.52
N SER A 27 -25.06 -4.26 -5.69
CA SER A 27 -25.09 -2.80 -5.81
C SER A 27 -26.02 -2.35 -6.94
N SER A 28 -25.96 -3.02 -8.10
CA SER A 28 -26.82 -2.76 -9.26
C SER A 28 -28.31 -3.09 -9.04
N ARG A 29 -28.64 -3.89 -8.01
CA ARG A 29 -30.01 -4.29 -7.66
C ARG A 29 -30.58 -3.53 -6.46
N LEU A 30 -29.74 -2.80 -5.73
CA LEU A 30 -30.14 -2.00 -4.58
C LEU A 30 -30.52 -0.59 -5.01
N ASN A 31 -31.56 -0.01 -4.41
CA ASN A 31 -31.81 1.41 -4.54
C ASN A 31 -30.60 2.19 -3.99
N PRO A 32 -30.15 3.29 -4.65
CA PRO A 32 -29.01 4.10 -4.21
C PRO A 32 -29.05 4.51 -2.74
N LYS A 33 -30.23 4.85 -2.19
CA LYS A 33 -30.38 5.23 -0.77
C LYS A 33 -30.06 4.08 0.16
N LEU A 34 -30.52 2.88 -0.18
CA LEU A 34 -30.27 1.67 0.61
C LEU A 34 -28.80 1.23 0.48
N ASN A 35 -28.22 1.31 -0.72
CA ASN A 35 -26.81 1.00 -0.95
C ASN A 35 -25.88 1.92 -0.13
N HIS A 36 -26.17 3.23 -0.16
CA HIS A 36 -25.45 4.21 0.65
C HIS A 36 -25.59 3.94 2.15
N PHE A 37 -26.80 3.62 2.62
CA PHE A 37 -27.04 3.29 4.03
C PHE A 37 -26.26 2.06 4.47
N LEU A 38 -26.29 0.96 3.70
CA LEU A 38 -25.58 -0.27 4.01
C LEU A 38 -24.05 -0.06 4.02
N THR A 39 -23.53 0.68 3.03
CA THR A 39 -22.10 1.03 2.96
C THR A 39 -21.67 1.88 4.15
N SER A 40 -22.48 2.86 4.55
CA SER A 40 -22.23 3.71 5.71
C SER A 40 -22.24 2.92 7.02
N LYS A 41 -23.20 1.99 7.19
CA LYS A 41 -23.27 1.10 8.35
C LYS A 41 -22.09 0.14 8.40
N LEU A 42 -21.66 -0.40 7.27
CA LEU A 42 -20.47 -1.25 7.19
C LEU A 42 -19.20 -0.47 7.58
N LYS A 43 -19.06 0.77 7.11
CA LYS A 43 -17.96 1.67 7.49
C LYS A 43 -17.96 1.98 9.00
N GLN A 44 -19.13 2.26 9.56
CA GLN A 44 -19.29 2.51 11.01
C GLN A 44 -18.98 1.24 11.84
N ALA A 45 -19.44 0.07 11.41
CA ALA A 45 -19.14 -1.21 12.07
C ALA A 45 -17.63 -1.52 12.05
N LYS A 46 -16.98 -1.35 10.89
CA LYS A 46 -15.51 -1.47 10.75
C LYS A 46 -14.79 -0.50 11.68
N SER A 47 -15.23 0.76 11.75
CA SER A 47 -14.65 1.75 12.65
C SER A 47 -14.86 1.46 14.13
N ARG A 48 -15.94 0.78 14.53
CA ARG A 48 -16.18 0.42 15.95
C ARG A 48 -15.39 -0.82 16.36
N LEU A 49 -15.33 -1.81 15.49
CA LEU A 49 -14.60 -3.05 15.73
C LEU A 49 -13.09 -2.84 15.70
N PHE A 50 -12.59 -1.96 14.82
CA PHE A 50 -11.15 -1.74 14.65
C PHE A 50 -10.68 -0.34 15.04
N GLY A 51 -11.56 0.56 15.48
CA GLY A 51 -11.21 1.96 15.82
C GLY A 51 -10.40 2.13 17.10
N GLY A 52 -10.32 1.09 17.93
CA GLY A 52 -9.45 1.04 19.12
C GLY A 52 -8.14 0.25 18.92
N GLN A 53 -7.95 -0.38 17.75
CA GLN A 53 -6.74 -1.13 17.40
C GLN A 53 -6.07 -0.52 16.17
N ARG A 54 -5.42 0.63 16.34
CA ARG A 54 -4.32 1.05 15.45
C ARG A 54 -3.07 0.23 15.81
N SER A 55 -3.07 -1.06 15.49
CA SER A 55 -1.88 -1.87 15.20
C SER A 55 -2.31 -3.29 14.86
N LYS A 56 -1.80 -3.81 13.73
CA LYS A 56 -1.93 -5.20 13.23
C LYS A 56 -3.32 -5.64 12.71
N LEU A 57 -3.60 -5.37 11.43
CA LEU A 57 -3.57 -6.35 10.32
C LEU A 57 -4.33 -5.79 9.09
N SER A 58 -3.66 -5.76 7.93
CA SER A 58 -4.12 -5.40 6.58
C SER A 58 -4.51 -3.93 6.33
N HIS A 59 -3.50 -3.14 5.94
CA HIS A 59 -3.64 -1.80 5.39
C HIS A 59 -3.79 -1.89 3.87
N THR A 60 -5.03 -2.02 3.41
CA THR A 60 -5.38 -1.90 1.98
C THR A 60 -6.07 -0.54 1.77
N MET A 61 -5.56 0.27 0.85
CA MET A 61 -6.29 1.44 0.33
C MET A 61 -6.61 1.19 -1.14
N GLU A 62 -7.89 1.21 -1.46
CA GLU A 62 -8.41 1.12 -2.84
C GLU A 62 -8.32 2.53 -3.46
N GLY A 63 -7.34 2.74 -4.34
CA GLY A 63 -7.26 3.89 -5.22
C GLY A 63 -8.12 3.68 -6.46
N HIS A 64 -8.53 4.78 -7.10
CA HIS A 64 -9.43 4.75 -8.26
C HIS A 64 -8.84 4.04 -9.51
N ASP A 65 -7.55 3.65 -9.49
CA ASP A 65 -6.84 2.94 -10.59
C ASP A 65 -5.85 1.83 -10.15
N ALA A 66 -5.57 1.65 -8.84
CA ALA A 66 -4.70 0.60 -8.29
C ALA A 66 -4.94 0.40 -6.79
N SER A 67 -4.70 -0.80 -6.28
CA SER A 67 -4.76 -1.07 -4.83
C SER A 67 -3.36 -1.41 -4.29
N PHE A 68 -2.98 -0.79 -3.18
CA PHE A 68 -1.67 -0.99 -2.57
C PHE A 68 -1.77 -1.72 -1.24
N VAL A 69 -0.78 -2.57 -0.97
CA VAL A 69 -0.60 -3.23 0.32
C VAL A 69 0.78 -2.92 0.87
N PHE A 70 0.82 -2.54 2.15
CA PHE A 70 2.05 -2.29 2.88
C PHE A 70 2.53 -3.56 3.59
N ILE A 71 3.82 -3.88 3.43
CA ILE A 71 4.45 -5.05 4.03
C ILE A 71 5.53 -4.60 5.01
N ASN A 72 5.29 -4.85 6.31
CA ASN A 72 6.24 -4.52 7.38
C ASN A 72 7.36 -5.57 7.51
N GLN A 73 8.12 -5.77 6.44
CA GLN A 73 9.27 -6.67 6.43
C GLN A 73 10.45 -5.99 5.75
N THR A 74 11.57 -5.99 6.47
CA THR A 74 12.85 -5.44 6.07
C THR A 74 13.50 -6.34 5.02
N MET A 75 13.65 -5.86 3.79
CA MET A 75 14.16 -6.65 2.66
C MET A 75 15.01 -5.78 1.74
N SER A 76 15.91 -6.40 0.97
CA SER A 76 16.54 -5.71 -0.15
C SER A 76 15.49 -5.44 -1.21
N TRP A 77 15.74 -4.49 -2.11
CA TRP A 77 14.80 -4.18 -3.18
C TRP A 77 14.43 -5.43 -4.01
N ALA A 78 15.43 -6.25 -4.38
CA ALA A 78 15.21 -7.46 -5.16
C ALA A 78 14.41 -8.54 -4.40
N ALA A 79 14.64 -8.68 -3.09
CA ALA A 79 13.89 -9.60 -2.26
C ALA A 79 12.44 -9.11 -2.06
N ALA A 80 12.23 -7.81 -1.86
CA ALA A 80 10.91 -7.20 -1.78
C ALA A 80 10.11 -7.35 -3.08
N GLN A 81 10.75 -7.16 -4.24
CA GLN A 81 10.16 -7.42 -5.56
C GLN A 81 9.73 -8.88 -5.71
N SER A 82 10.63 -9.80 -5.37
CA SER A 82 10.34 -11.24 -5.44
C SER A 82 9.18 -11.62 -4.52
N PHE A 83 9.14 -11.04 -3.31
CA PHE A 83 8.04 -11.21 -2.37
C PHE A 83 6.72 -10.70 -2.96
N CYS A 84 6.71 -9.48 -3.50
CA CYS A 84 5.50 -8.91 -4.12
C CYS A 84 5.03 -9.77 -5.30
N ARG A 85 5.91 -10.27 -6.17
CA ARG A 85 5.52 -11.16 -7.28
C ARG A 85 5.03 -12.54 -6.84
N GLN A 86 5.48 -13.01 -5.67
CA GLN A 86 5.07 -14.29 -5.12
C GLN A 86 3.69 -14.22 -4.45
N HIS A 87 3.36 -13.08 -3.82
CA HIS A 87 2.16 -12.93 -2.99
C HIS A 87 1.11 -11.95 -3.56
N HIS A 88 1.50 -11.11 -4.50
CA HIS A 88 0.76 -9.99 -5.09
C HIS A 88 1.16 -9.82 -6.58
N THR A 89 1.06 -8.60 -7.13
CA THR A 89 1.46 -8.33 -8.53
C THR A 89 2.95 -7.99 -8.66
N ASP A 90 3.40 -6.86 -8.12
CA ASP A 90 4.82 -6.42 -8.12
C ASP A 90 5.00 -5.33 -7.04
N LEU A 91 6.22 -4.80 -6.87
CA LEU A 91 6.45 -3.57 -6.12
C LEU A 91 5.64 -2.41 -6.69
N ALA A 92 5.21 -1.50 -5.82
CA ALA A 92 4.33 -0.40 -6.19
C ALA A 92 4.92 0.52 -7.27
N SER A 93 4.22 0.63 -8.41
CA SER A 93 4.41 1.71 -9.38
C SER A 93 3.64 2.95 -8.94
N VAL A 94 4.17 4.16 -9.20
CA VAL A 94 3.50 5.43 -8.91
C VAL A 94 3.26 6.19 -10.21
N ARG A 95 2.04 6.13 -10.73
CA ARG A 95 1.70 6.61 -12.08
C ARG A 95 0.95 7.95 -12.08
N SER A 96 0.53 8.42 -10.91
CA SER A 96 -0.14 9.70 -10.72
C SER A 96 0.15 10.29 -9.33
N SER A 97 -0.12 11.58 -9.17
CA SER A 97 -0.04 12.24 -7.86
C SER A 97 -1.03 11.66 -6.84
N SER A 98 -2.19 11.17 -7.29
CA SER A 98 -3.18 10.52 -6.42
C SER A 98 -2.67 9.20 -5.87
N GLU A 99 -2.04 8.36 -6.70
CA GLU A 99 -1.39 7.12 -6.25
C GLU A 99 -0.22 7.42 -5.29
N GLY A 100 0.59 8.43 -5.61
CA GLY A 100 1.69 8.87 -4.74
C GLY A 100 1.21 9.29 -3.36
N GLU A 101 0.12 10.07 -3.30
CA GLU A 101 -0.49 10.50 -2.04
C GLU A 101 -1.08 9.32 -1.24
N GLN A 102 -1.72 8.36 -1.91
CA GLN A 102 -2.22 7.15 -1.26
C GLN A 102 -1.08 6.35 -0.63
N ILE A 103 0.00 6.10 -1.38
CA ILE A 103 1.17 5.39 -0.86
C ILE A 103 1.79 6.16 0.30
N ARG A 104 1.95 7.48 0.17
CA ARG A 104 2.47 8.36 1.22
C ARG A 104 1.71 8.20 2.53
N VAL A 105 0.37 8.30 2.47
CA VAL A 105 -0.51 8.14 3.63
C VAL A 105 -0.41 6.72 4.20
N LEU A 106 -0.29 5.70 3.34
CA LEU A 106 -0.15 4.31 3.76
C LEU A 106 1.11 4.10 4.61
N VAL A 107 2.27 4.52 4.09
CA VAL A 107 3.57 4.40 4.76
C VAL A 107 3.59 5.24 6.04
N GLN A 108 3.08 6.47 6.00
CA GLN A 108 2.98 7.35 7.17
C GLN A 108 2.10 6.74 8.26
N SER A 109 0.96 6.15 7.89
CA SER A 109 0.04 5.51 8.85
C SER A 109 0.64 4.27 9.51
N ALA A 110 1.61 3.63 8.86
CA ALA A 110 2.38 2.51 9.39
C ALA A 110 3.58 2.95 10.25
N GLY A 111 3.80 4.26 10.42
CA GLY A 111 4.90 4.81 11.22
C GLY A 111 6.28 4.59 10.62
N GLN A 112 6.37 4.46 9.29
CA GLN A 112 7.63 4.22 8.59
C GLN A 112 8.14 5.49 7.92
N ASN A 113 9.46 5.61 7.82
CA ASN A 113 10.14 6.79 7.27
C ASN A 113 10.52 6.63 5.79
N ALA A 114 10.45 5.42 5.26
CA ALA A 114 10.71 5.13 3.86
C ALA A 114 10.07 3.78 3.51
N ALA A 115 9.76 3.60 2.23
CA ALA A 115 9.36 2.30 1.70
C ALA A 115 9.87 2.09 0.28
N TRP A 116 10.30 0.87 -0.06
CA TRP A 116 10.63 0.48 -1.42
C TRP A 116 9.42 0.64 -2.34
N ILE A 117 9.67 1.23 -3.50
CA ILE A 117 8.76 1.28 -4.65
C ILE A 117 9.44 0.58 -5.83
N GLY A 118 8.67 0.25 -6.88
CA GLY A 118 9.14 -0.56 -8.00
C GLY A 118 10.11 0.14 -8.95
N LEU A 119 10.52 1.38 -8.67
CA LEU A 119 11.36 2.16 -9.56
C LEU A 119 12.84 1.77 -9.39
N PHE A 120 13.51 1.44 -10.48
CA PHE A 120 14.91 1.02 -10.48
C PHE A 120 15.68 1.49 -11.73
N ARG A 121 17.01 1.53 -11.64
CA ARG A 121 17.90 2.11 -12.64
C ARG A 121 18.42 1.08 -13.65
N ASN A 122 17.68 0.92 -14.75
CA ASN A 122 18.20 0.59 -16.09
C ASN A 122 17.99 1.75 -17.07
N SER A 123 16.94 2.55 -16.83
CA SER A 123 16.70 3.91 -17.35
C SER A 123 15.61 4.57 -16.49
N TRP A 124 15.67 4.36 -15.17
CA TRP A 124 14.58 4.62 -14.22
C TRP A 124 13.23 4.10 -14.71
N SER A 125 12.99 2.80 -14.52
CA SER A 125 11.82 2.10 -15.03
C SER A 125 11.09 1.38 -13.91
N TRP A 126 9.78 1.18 -14.04
CA TRP A 126 9.02 0.39 -13.09
C TRP A 126 9.26 -1.11 -13.29
N SER A 127 9.37 -1.83 -12.18
CA SER A 127 9.61 -3.28 -12.17
C SER A 127 8.47 -4.10 -12.76
N ASP A 128 7.25 -3.57 -12.68
CA ASP A 128 6.02 -4.15 -13.25
C ASP A 128 5.89 -3.94 -14.77
N GLY A 129 6.81 -3.17 -15.38
CA GLY A 129 6.78 -2.84 -16.80
C GLY A 129 5.87 -1.67 -17.17
N SER A 130 5.25 -1.00 -16.19
CA SER A 130 4.44 0.20 -16.42
C SER A 130 5.27 1.35 -17.00
N ASN A 131 4.62 2.21 -17.79
CA ASN A 131 5.26 3.43 -18.30
C ASN A 131 5.51 4.43 -17.17
N VAL A 132 6.64 5.13 -17.23
CA VAL A 132 6.95 6.24 -16.31
C VAL A 132 6.26 7.51 -16.81
N THR A 133 5.04 7.76 -16.32
CA THR A 133 4.22 8.93 -16.68
C THR A 133 4.26 10.04 -15.63
N PHE A 134 4.81 9.75 -14.46
CA PHE A 134 4.86 10.63 -13.31
C PHE A 134 6.23 10.49 -12.65
N SER A 135 6.70 11.59 -12.06
CA SER A 135 7.99 11.66 -11.37
C SER A 135 7.84 12.58 -10.17
N HIS A 136 8.32 12.13 -9.01
CA HIS A 136 8.27 12.90 -7.77
C HIS A 136 9.58 12.82 -6.98
N TRP A 137 10.71 12.86 -7.68
CA TRP A 137 12.04 12.91 -7.08
C TRP A 137 12.18 14.11 -6.12
N ARG A 138 12.85 13.88 -5.00
CA ARG A 138 13.32 14.95 -4.12
C ARG A 138 14.25 15.86 -4.94
N PRO A 139 14.31 17.18 -4.67
CA PRO A 139 15.32 18.04 -5.27
C PRO A 139 16.71 17.43 -5.12
N THR A 140 17.52 17.52 -6.17
CA THR A 140 18.85 16.89 -6.29
C THR A 140 18.89 15.38 -6.51
N GLU A 141 17.76 14.67 -6.40
CA GLU A 141 17.67 13.25 -6.75
C GLU A 141 17.27 13.02 -8.20
N PRO A 142 17.65 11.87 -8.78
CA PRO A 142 18.56 10.88 -8.23
C PRO A 142 20.03 11.34 -8.26
N ASN A 143 20.75 11.21 -7.15
CA ASN A 143 22.10 11.76 -6.98
C ASN A 143 23.23 10.71 -7.00
N GLY A 144 22.88 9.42 -6.92
CA GLY A 144 23.84 8.35 -6.67
C GLY A 144 24.25 7.56 -7.91
N ALA A 145 25.56 7.40 -8.12
CA ALA A 145 26.08 6.58 -9.23
C ALA A 145 25.80 5.07 -9.04
N GLN A 146 25.67 4.60 -7.80
CA GLN A 146 25.44 3.19 -7.42
C GLN A 146 24.07 2.96 -6.75
N GLU A 147 23.30 4.02 -6.52
CA GLU A 147 21.97 3.96 -5.92
C GLU A 147 20.93 3.76 -7.02
N ASN A 148 20.61 2.49 -7.26
CA ASN A 148 19.86 2.07 -8.44
C ASN A 148 18.41 1.68 -8.13
N CYS A 149 17.91 1.93 -6.92
CA CYS A 149 16.58 1.57 -6.47
C CYS A 149 15.93 2.72 -5.72
N ALA A 150 14.65 2.98 -5.92
CA ALA A 150 14.00 4.12 -5.30
C ALA A 150 13.17 3.74 -4.06
N VAL A 151 13.16 4.64 -3.08
CA VAL A 151 12.21 4.64 -1.96
C VAL A 151 11.29 5.84 -2.05
N LEU A 152 10.11 5.74 -1.45
CA LEU A 152 9.25 6.87 -1.15
C LEU A 152 9.43 7.30 0.31
N ALA A 153 9.68 8.59 0.54
CA ALA A 153 9.83 9.20 1.87
C ALA A 153 8.55 9.97 2.27
N PRO A 154 7.70 9.46 3.17
CA PRO A 154 6.40 10.06 3.46
C PRO A 154 6.46 11.37 4.25
N SER A 155 7.54 11.60 5.00
CA SER A 155 7.75 12.81 5.82
C SER A 155 8.00 14.06 4.98
N ASP A 156 8.48 13.90 3.75
CA ASP A 156 8.80 15.01 2.84
C ASP A 156 7.85 15.02 1.64
N GLY A 157 6.54 15.00 1.92
CA GLY A 157 5.52 15.05 0.86
C GLY A 157 5.48 13.84 -0.07
N GLY A 158 6.08 12.71 0.33
CA GLY A 158 6.09 11.48 -0.48
C GLY A 158 7.09 11.50 -1.63
N VAL A 159 8.09 12.37 -1.58
CA VAL A 159 9.16 12.43 -2.60
C VAL A 159 9.97 11.14 -2.65
N TRP A 160 10.63 10.93 -3.79
CA TRP A 160 11.46 9.76 -4.05
C TRP A 160 12.93 10.07 -3.84
N GLU A 161 13.65 9.09 -3.32
CA GLU A 161 15.11 9.10 -3.15
C GLU A 161 15.66 7.81 -3.74
N ASP A 162 16.78 7.88 -4.45
CA ASP A 162 17.54 6.69 -4.79
C ASP A 162 18.31 6.18 -3.56
N GLN A 163 18.44 4.86 -3.50
CA GLN A 163 19.10 4.13 -2.44
C GLN A 163 19.85 2.95 -3.02
N LEU A 164 20.85 2.48 -2.28
CA LEU A 164 21.50 1.19 -2.57
C LEU A 164 20.47 0.07 -2.51
N CYS A 165 20.30 -0.69 -3.60
CA CYS A 165 19.34 -1.79 -3.68
C CYS A 165 19.56 -2.89 -2.63
N SER A 166 20.79 -3.03 -2.14
CA SER A 166 21.18 -3.98 -1.09
C SER A 166 20.86 -3.48 0.33
N ARG A 167 20.38 -2.24 0.48
CA ARG A 167 20.03 -1.68 1.78
C ARG A 167 18.87 -2.46 2.37
N LEU A 168 19.11 -3.05 3.54
CA LEU A 168 18.08 -3.78 4.27
C LEU A 168 17.45 -2.87 5.33
N GLN A 169 18.27 -2.17 6.12
CA GLN A 169 17.82 -1.52 7.35
C GLN A 169 16.77 -0.41 7.14
N GLN A 170 15.67 -0.52 7.89
CA GLN A 170 14.57 0.47 8.01
C GLN A 170 13.73 0.69 6.75
N ILE A 171 13.89 -0.14 5.72
CA ILE A 171 13.10 -0.04 4.49
C ILE A 171 12.15 -1.22 4.39
N VAL A 172 10.87 -0.90 4.60
CA VAL A 172 9.71 -1.75 4.30
C VAL A 172 9.35 -1.66 2.81
N HIS A 173 8.31 -2.35 2.34
CA HIS A 173 7.95 -2.30 0.93
C HIS A 173 6.44 -2.26 0.69
N LEU A 174 6.06 -1.80 -0.50
CA LEU A 174 4.68 -1.73 -0.96
C LEU A 174 4.51 -2.61 -2.18
N CYS A 175 3.45 -3.41 -2.20
CA CYS A 175 3.07 -4.18 -3.38
C CYS A 175 1.79 -3.60 -3.99
N VAL A 176 1.67 -3.70 -5.32
CA VAL A 176 0.38 -3.61 -6.01
C VAL A 176 -0.36 -4.93 -5.81
N MET A 177 -1.63 -4.87 -5.40
CA MET A 177 -2.48 -6.05 -5.27
C MET A 177 -3.00 -6.51 -6.62
#